data_AF-A0A6N7IP98-F1
#
_entry.id   AF-A0A6N7IP98-F1
#
_cell.length_a   1.000
_cell.length_b   1.000
_cell.length_c   1.000
_cell.angle_alpha   90.00
_cell.angle_beta   90.00
_cell.angle_gamma   90.00
#
_symmetry.space_group_name_H-M   'P 1'
#
loop_
_entity.id
_entity.type
_entity.pdbx_description
1 polymer ?
#
loop_
_entity_poly.entity_id
_entity_poly.type
_entity_poly.pdbx_seq_one_letter_code
_entity_poly.pdbx_strand_id
1 'polypeptide(L)'
;MYHEITIEEAANTLQKAGLKVSRISGTGQLRTEFPRGYYVSIGEHVARELADHIKRNPQIDADRISEYFRARIFYGPAVANAMLQPVGKTVRRPA
;
A
#
# COMPACT_ATOMS: atom_id res chain seq x y z
N MET A 1 7.64 -14.95 14.90
CA MET A 1 7.18 -15.59 13.66
C MET A 1 6.42 -14.56 12.85
N TYR A 2 7.03 -13.99 11.81
CA TYR A 2 6.29 -13.14 10.87
C TYR A 2 5.41 -14.08 10.04
N HIS A 3 4.08 -13.98 10.18
CA HIS A 3 3.19 -14.63 9.23
C HIS A 3 3.44 -13.97 7.87
N GLU A 4 4.12 -14.67 6.96
CA GLU A 4 4.24 -14.23 5.59
C GLU A 4 2.85 -14.29 4.96
N ILE A 5 2.18 -13.13 4.90
CA ILE A 5 0.97 -12.97 4.12
C ILE A 5 1.26 -13.33 2.67
N THR A 6 0.44 -14.19 2.11
CA THR A 6 0.51 -14.59 0.70
C THR A 6 0.12 -13.42 -0.21
N ILE A 7 0.53 -13.47 -1.47
CA ILE A 7 0.14 -12.46 -2.47
C ILE A 7 -1.39 -12.38 -2.65
N GLU A 8 -2.09 -13.49 -2.43
CA GLU A 8 -3.56 -13.57 -2.52
C GLU A 8 -4.23 -12.89 -1.33
N GLU A 9 -3.71 -13.11 -0.12
CA GLU A 9 -4.17 -12.38 1.07
C GLU A 9 -3.88 -10.88 0.98
N ALA A 10 -2.74 -10.51 0.39
CA ALA A 10 -2.41 -9.11 0.12
C ALA A 10 -3.41 -8.50 -0.87
N ALA A 11 -3.68 -9.18 -1.99
CA ALA A 11 -4.68 -8.74 -2.97
C ALA A 11 -6.06 -8.58 -2.35
N ASN A 12 -6.51 -9.54 -1.54
CA ASN A 12 -7.78 -9.48 -0.82
C ASN A 12 -7.85 -8.30 0.16
N THR A 13 -6.74 -7.99 0.85
CA THR A 13 -6.66 -6.85 1.77
C THR A 13 -6.79 -5.53 1.02
N LEU A 14 -6.09 -5.40 -0.11
CA LEU A 14 -6.16 -4.21 -0.97
C LEU A 14 -7.56 -4.03 -1.58
N GLN A 15 -8.21 -5.13 -1.98
CA GLN A 15 -9.60 -5.09 -2.47
C GLN A 15 -10.58 -4.63 -1.38
N LYS A 16 -10.43 -5.11 -0.14
CA LYS A 16 -11.23 -4.64 1.00
C LYS A 16 -11.01 -3.16 1.32
N ALA A 17 -9.83 -2.62 1.01
CA ALA A 17 -9.54 -1.18 1.13
C ALA A 17 -10.13 -0.33 -0.02
N GLY A 18 -10.85 -0.95 -0.97
CA GLY A 18 -11.54 -0.26 -2.06
C GLY A 18 -10.76 -0.18 -3.38
N LEU A 19 -9.64 -0.92 -3.50
CA LEU A 19 -8.86 -0.97 -4.74
C LEU A 19 -9.32 -2.11 -5.65
N LYS A 20 -9.32 -1.89 -6.97
CA LYS A 20 -9.49 -2.99 -7.91
C LYS A 20 -8.13 -3.64 -8.16
N VAL A 21 -7.98 -4.90 -7.80
CA VAL A 21 -6.71 -5.62 -7.90
C VAL A 21 -6.89 -6.84 -8.78
N SER A 22 -5.95 -7.06 -9.70
CA SER A 22 -5.89 -8.23 -10.56
C SER A 22 -4.47 -8.76 -10.64
N ARG A 23 -4.30 -10.09 -10.61
CA ARG A 23 -2.97 -10.70 -10.76
C ARG A 23 -2.53 -10.61 -12.22
N ILE A 24 -1.26 -10.30 -12.44
CA ILE A 24 -0.68 -10.34 -13.78
C ILE A 24 -0.11 -11.74 -14.01
N SER A 25 -0.79 -12.53 -14.84
CA SER A 25 -0.43 -13.92 -15.15
C SER A 25 1.02 -14.05 -15.62
N GLY A 26 1.72 -15.08 -15.14
CA GLY A 26 3.14 -15.29 -15.46
C GLY A 26 4.10 -14.36 -14.71
N THR A 27 3.60 -13.53 -13.78
CA THR A 27 4.43 -12.64 -12.96
C THR A 27 4.08 -12.75 -11.46
N GLY A 28 5.01 -12.31 -10.61
CA GLY A 28 4.77 -12.09 -9.17
C GLY A 28 4.22 -10.71 -8.85
N GLN A 29 3.40 -10.12 -9.75
CA GLN A 29 2.92 -8.75 -9.63
C GLN A 29 1.38 -8.68 -9.62
N LEU A 30 0.87 -7.64 -8.96
CA LEU A 30 -0.53 -7.26 -8.95
C LEU A 30 -0.71 -5.96 -9.71
N ARG A 31 -1.67 -5.94 -10.63
CA ARG A 31 -2.18 -4.71 -11.23
C ARG A 31 -3.23 -4.12 -10.31
N THR A 32 -2.98 -2.91 -9.82
CA THR A 32 -3.88 -2.17 -8.92
C THR A 32 -4.44 -0.98 -9.65
N GLU A 33 -5.75 -0.91 -9.81
CA GLU A 33 -6.49 0.23 -10.38
C GLU A 33 -7.06 1.09 -9.25
N PHE A 34 -6.74 2.39 -9.32
CA PHE A 34 -7.17 3.39 -8.36
C PHE A 34 -8.46 4.09 -8.83
N PRO A 35 -9.26 4.65 -7.91
CA PRO A 35 -10.51 5.35 -8.24
C PRO A 35 -10.36 6.46 -9.29
N ARG A 36 -9.18 7.07 -9.40
CA ARG A 36 -8.87 8.14 -10.37
C ARG A 36 -8.55 7.64 -11.78
N GLY A 37 -8.72 6.34 -12.05
CA GLY A 37 -8.61 5.76 -13.39
C GLY A 37 -7.20 5.44 -13.88
N TYR A 38 -6.20 5.48 -13.00
CA TYR A 38 -4.84 5.04 -13.31
C TYR A 38 -4.52 3.70 -12.64
N TYR A 39 -3.55 2.98 -13.20
CA TYR A 39 -3.11 1.68 -12.71
C TYR A 39 -1.63 1.68 -12.33
N VAL A 40 -1.29 0.94 -11.28
CA VAL A 40 0.09 0.70 -10.84
C VAL A 40 0.30 -0.80 -10.74
N SER A 41 1.38 -1.28 -11.37
CA SER A 41 1.88 -2.64 -11.15
C SER A 41 2.71 -2.66 -9.88
N ILE A 42 2.29 -3.45 -8.90
CA ILE A 42 2.98 -3.60 -7.61
C ILE A 42 3.57 -5.00 -7.52
N GLY A 43 4.84 -5.07 -7.15
CA GLY A 43 5.50 -6.35 -6.87
C GLY A 43 4.97 -6.98 -5.59
N GLU A 44 5.13 -8.30 -5.47
CA GLU A 44 4.71 -9.08 -4.31
C GLU A 44 5.18 -8.49 -2.97
N HIS A 45 6.44 -8.07 -2.86
CA HIS A 45 6.98 -7.47 -1.65
C HIS A 45 6.19 -6.21 -1.23
N VAL A 46 5.97 -5.28 -2.17
CA VAL A 46 5.24 -4.03 -1.91
C VAL A 46 3.77 -4.32 -1.58
N ALA A 47 3.15 -5.29 -2.25
CA ALA A 47 1.79 -5.70 -1.95
C ALA A 47 1.65 -6.22 -0.52
N ARG A 48 2.61 -7.06 -0.07
CA ARG A 48 2.65 -7.58 1.31
C ARG A 48 2.86 -6.45 2.32
N GLU A 49 3.86 -5.60 2.13
CA GLU A 49 4.13 -4.47 3.05
C GLU A 49 2.92 -3.54 3.19
N LEU A 50 2.22 -3.27 2.09
CA LEU A 50 1.04 -2.43 2.08
C LEU A 50 -0.16 -3.11 2.76
N ALA A 51 -0.38 -4.39 2.50
CA ALA A 51 -1.43 -5.16 3.16
C ALA A 51 -1.22 -5.23 4.68
N ASP A 52 0.02 -5.41 5.14
CA ASP A 52 0.36 -5.33 6.56
C ASP A 52 0.09 -3.94 7.16
N HIS A 53 0.39 -2.87 6.42
CA HIS A 53 0.07 -1.50 6.86
C HIS A 53 -1.42 -1.27 7.00
N ILE A 54 -2.23 -1.71 6.03
CA ILE A 54 -3.69 -1.58 6.05
C ILE A 54 -4.28 -2.39 7.21
N LYS A 55 -3.80 -3.63 7.44
CA LYS A 55 -4.24 -4.45 8.58
C LYS A 55 -3.95 -3.77 9.92
N ARG A 56 -2.81 -3.08 10.05
CA ARG A 56 -2.44 -2.33 11.26
C ARG A 56 -3.16 -1.00 11.40
N ASN A 57 -3.60 -0.40 10.28
CA ASN A 57 -4.24 0.91 10.22
C ASN A 57 -5.51 0.83 9.35
N PRO A 58 -6.67 0.42 9.92
CA PRO A 58 -7.91 0.24 9.17
C PRO A 58 -8.49 1.55 8.60
N GLN A 59 -7.90 2.72 8.93
CA GLN A 59 -8.27 4.02 8.36
C GLN A 59 -7.62 4.31 6.99
N ILE A 60 -6.78 3.39 6.48
CA ILE A 60 -6.18 3.53 5.15
C ILE A 60 -7.22 3.15 4.10
N ASP A 61 -7.67 4.13 3.33
CA ASP A 61 -8.60 3.98 2.21
C ASP A 61 -7.87 4.03 0.85
N ALA A 62 -8.60 3.77 -0.22
CA ALA A 62 -8.08 3.78 -1.59
C ALA A 62 -7.43 5.12 -1.98
N ASP A 63 -7.94 6.26 -1.49
CA ASP A 63 -7.37 7.58 -1.76
C ASP A 63 -6.01 7.77 -1.10
N ARG A 64 -5.85 7.39 0.18
CA ARG A 64 -4.54 7.42 0.85
C ARG A 64 -3.53 6.50 0.20
N ILE A 65 -3.96 5.32 -0.26
CA ILE A 65 -3.07 4.40 -0.98
C ILE A 65 -2.66 5.01 -2.33
N SER A 66 -3.59 5.67 -3.02
CA SER A 66 -3.33 6.43 -4.25
C SER A 66 -2.25 7.51 -4.02
N GLU A 67 -2.38 8.30 -2.95
CA GLU A 67 -1.40 9.31 -2.56
C GLU A 67 -0.05 8.71 -2.18
N TYR A 68 -0.04 7.58 -1.46
CA TYR A 68 1.18 6.83 -1.15
C TYR A 68 1.94 6.43 -2.42
N PHE A 69 1.27 5.83 -3.41
CA PHE A 69 1.95 5.45 -4.65
C PHE A 69 2.41 6.65 -5.45
N ARG A 70 1.60 7.72 -5.50
CA ARG A 70 2.00 8.98 -6.12
C ARG A 70 3.27 9.51 -5.46
N ALA A 71 3.30 9.60 -4.13
CA ALA A 71 4.47 10.06 -3.40
C ALA A 71 5.68 9.15 -3.59
N ARG A 72 5.48 7.83 -3.66
CA ARG A 72 6.56 6.86 -3.87
C ARG A 72 7.22 7.01 -5.24
N ILE A 73 6.43 7.32 -6.28
CA ILE A 73 6.91 7.53 -7.65
C ILE A 73 7.65 8.86 -7.78
N PHE A 74 7.08 9.96 -7.24
CA PHE A 74 7.61 11.31 -7.44
C PHE A 74 8.68 11.72 -6.42
N TYR A 75 8.59 11.22 -5.18
CA TYR A 75 9.42 11.68 -4.05
C TYR A 75 10.17 10.53 -3.35
N GLY A 76 9.99 9.29 -3.81
CA GLY A 76 10.67 8.12 -3.28
C GLY A 76 10.01 7.50 -2.03
N PRO A 77 10.50 6.32 -1.60
CA PRO A 77 9.85 5.50 -0.59
C PRO A 77 9.83 6.11 0.81
N ALA A 78 10.83 6.91 1.19
CA ALA A 78 10.90 7.52 2.52
C ALA A 78 9.75 8.50 2.79
N VAL A 79 9.43 9.35 1.80
CA VAL A 79 8.31 10.31 1.88
C VAL A 79 6.98 9.58 1.85
N ALA A 80 6.84 8.59 0.97
CA ALA A 80 5.63 7.79 0.86
C ALA A 80 5.29 7.05 2.15
N ASN A 81 6.27 6.39 2.77
CA ASN A 81 6.05 5.64 4.02
C ASN A 81 5.62 6.55 5.18
N ALA A 82 6.00 7.83 5.19
CA ALA A 82 5.54 8.79 6.18
C ALA A 82 4.03 9.10 6.06
N MET A 83 3.46 9.04 4.86
CA MET A 83 2.03 9.29 4.62
C MET A 83 1.12 8.15 5.10
N LEU A 84 1.66 6.93 5.23
CA LEU A 84 0.94 5.78 5.78
C LEU A 84 1.00 5.71 7.32
N GLN A 85 1.72 6.62 7.98
CA GLN A 85 1.77 6.64 9.44
C GLN A 85 0.51 7.31 10.00
N PRO A 86 -0.08 6.77 11.08
CA PRO A 86 -1.21 7.41 11.75
C PRO A 86 -0.79 8.79 12.26
N VAL A 87 -1.67 9.77 12.06
CA VAL A 87 -1.54 11.15 12.56
C VAL A 87 -1.49 11.10 14.09
N GLY A 88 -0.29 11.01 14.65
CA GLY A 88 -0.09 10.77 16.09
C GLY A 88 1.36 10.58 16.52
N LYS A 89 2.26 10.20 15.61
CA LYS A 89 3.71 10.31 15.86
C LYS A 89 4.25 11.63 15.34
N THR A 90 3.88 12.72 16.02
CA THR A 90 4.69 13.93 16.02
C THR A 90 6.07 13.52 16.53
N VAL A 91 7.05 13.44 15.62
CA VAL A 91 8.46 13.30 15.98
C VAL A 91 8.80 14.52 16.83
N ARG A 92 8.82 14.34 18.17
CA ARG A 92 9.38 15.35 19.07
C ARG A 92 10.84 15.51 18.66
N ARG A 93 11.16 16.64 18.02
CA ARG A 93 12.55 17.08 17.88
C ARG A 93 13.15 17.16 19.29
N PRO A 94 14.36 16.63 19.53
CA PRO A 94 15.06 16.91 20.78
C PRO A 94 15.31 18.42 20.86
N ALA A 95 15.12 18.96 22.07
CA ALA A 95 15.34 20.35 22.42
C ALA A 95 16.82 20.73 22.37
#